data_AF-A0A537SDT9-F1
#
_entry.id   AF-A0A537SDT9-F1
#
_cell.length_a   1.000
_cell.length_b   1.000
_cell.length_c   1.000
_cell.angle_alpha   90.00
_cell.angle_beta   90.00
_cell.angle_gamma   90.00
#
_symmetry.space_group_name_H-M   'P 1'
#
loop_
_entity.id
_entity.type
_entity.pdbx_description
1 polymer ?
#
loop_
_entity_poly.entity_id
_entity_poly.type
_entity_poly.pdbx_seq_one_letter_code
_entity_poly.pdbx_strand_id
1 'polypeptide(L)' 'MGRILASLAFATALVALVSSEVSAQTFVCQAVGARSVAYGRAFFVGDAKWIALSRCARRSGIFCTISYCVPG' A
#
# COMPACT_ATOMS: atom_id res chain seq x y z
N MET A 1 -25.92 28.15 -8.40
CA MET A 1 -25.78 26.76 -8.89
C MET A 1 -24.34 26.26 -8.98
N GLY A 2 -23.32 27.07 -9.30
CA GLY A 2 -21.93 26.60 -9.46
C GLY A 2 -21.26 25.99 -8.20
N ARG A 3 -21.64 26.43 -6.99
CA ARG A 3 -21.11 25.86 -5.74
C ARG A 3 -21.49 24.39 -5.54
N ILE A 4 -22.67 23.98 -5.99
CA ILE A 4 -23.15 22.59 -5.85
C ILE A 4 -22.35 21.67 -6.79
N LEU A 5 -22.10 22.12 -8.03
CA LEU A 5 -21.30 21.38 -9.00
C LEU A 5 -19.84 21.24 -8.55
N ALA A 6 -19.26 22.28 -7.94
CA ALA A 6 -17.92 22.22 -7.38
C ALA A 6 -17.83 21.22 -6.21
N SER A 7 -18.82 21.22 -5.31
CA SER A 7 -18.89 20.24 -4.21
C SER A 7 -19.03 18.81 -4.72
N LEU A 8 -19.83 18.60 -5.76
CA LEU A 8 -20.04 17.27 -6.36
C LEU A 8 -18.76 16.76 -7.05
N ALA A 9 -18.06 17.64 -7.77
CA ALA A 9 -16.79 17.33 -8.41
C ALA A 9 -15.69 17.01 -7.37
N PHE A 10 -15.67 17.75 -6.27
CA PHE A 10 -14.74 17.48 -5.16
C PHE A 10 -15.06 16.15 -4.46
N ALA A 11 -16.34 15.88 -4.18
CA ALA A 11 -16.77 14.62 -3.59
C ALA A 11 -16.45 13.43 -4.50
N THR A 12 -16.69 13.54 -5.81
CA THR A 12 -16.36 12.48 -6.77
C THR A 12 -14.86 12.29 -6.94
N ALA A 13 -14.06 13.36 -6.88
CA ALA A 13 -12.59 13.25 -6.86
C ALA A 13 -12.09 12.54 -5.58
N LEU A 14 -12.65 12.86 -4.41
CA LEU A 14 -12.35 12.15 -3.16
C LEU A 14 -12.76 10.68 -3.23
N VAL A 15 -13.93 10.38 -3.80
CA VAL A 15 -14.41 9.00 -4.01
C VAL A 15 -13.52 8.26 -5.02
N ALA A 16 -13.01 8.91 -6.06
CA ALA A 16 -12.09 8.30 -7.03
C ALA A 16 -10.72 8.03 -6.41
N LEU A 17 -10.21 8.94 -5.58
CA LEU A 17 -8.95 8.77 -4.85
C LEU A 17 -9.02 7.59 -3.86
N VAL A 18 -10.15 7.42 -3.16
CA VAL A 18 -10.41 6.26 -2.26
C VAL A 18 -10.93 5.01 -2.99
N SER A 19 -11.29 5.09 -4.28
CA SER A 19 -11.70 3.90 -5.06
C SER A 19 -10.52 3.25 -5.76
N SER A 20 -9.39 3.95 -5.91
CA SER A 20 -8.15 3.41 -6.50
C SER A 20 -7.53 2.28 -5.66
N GLU A 21 -8.07 2.04 -4.47
CA GLU A 21 -7.65 1.02 -3.53
C GLU A 21 -8.59 -0.20 -3.53
N VAL A 22 -9.78 -0.17 -4.17
CA VAL A 22 -10.67 -1.34 -4.33
C VAL A 22 -10.23 -2.23 -5.50
N SER A 23 -8.95 -2.56 -5.58
CA SER A 23 -8.55 -3.76 -6.30
C SER A 23 -8.57 -4.88 -5.27
N ALA A 24 -9.64 -5.69 -5.25
CA ALA A 24 -9.76 -6.89 -4.42
C ALA A 24 -8.76 -7.98 -4.88
N GLN A 25 -7.48 -7.63 -4.98
CA GLN A 25 -6.37 -8.50 -5.30
C GLN A 25 -5.47 -8.57 -4.07
N THR A 26 -5.15 -9.78 -3.63
CA THR A 26 -4.20 -9.94 -2.54
C THR A 26 -2.82 -9.63 -3.09
N PHE A 27 -2.15 -8.60 -2.57
CA PHE A 27 -0.76 -8.30 -2.91
C PHE A 27 0.18 -8.99 -1.96
N VAL A 28 1.25 -9.58 -2.51
CA VAL A 28 2.37 -10.14 -1.76
C VAL A 28 3.62 -9.31 -2.06
N CYS A 29 4.19 -8.71 -1.02
CA CYS A 29 5.40 -7.89 -1.09
C CYS A 29 6.53 -8.52 -0.29
N GLN A 30 7.75 -8.47 -0.84
CA GLN A 30 8.98 -8.87 -0.15
C GLN A 30 9.82 -7.64 0.21
N ALA A 31 10.17 -7.52 1.49
CA ALA A 31 11.16 -6.58 2.00
C ALA A 31 12.49 -7.29 2.28
N VAL A 32 13.60 -6.65 1.90
CA VAL A 32 14.96 -7.11 2.14
C VAL A 32 15.73 -6.02 2.88
N GLY A 33 16.38 -6.41 3.97
CA GLY A 33 17.30 -5.60 4.75
C GLY A 33 18.67 -6.26 4.84
N ALA A 34 19.61 -5.59 5.52
CA ALA A 34 21.03 -5.98 5.54
C ALA A 34 21.28 -7.46 5.91
N ARG A 35 20.41 -8.07 6.73
CA ARG A 35 20.50 -9.48 7.15
C ARG A 35 19.14 -10.17 7.29
N SER A 36 18.07 -9.60 6.75
CA SER A 36 16.73 -10.17 6.91
C SER A 36 15.87 -9.98 5.69
N VAL A 37 15.02 -10.98 5.46
CA VAL A 37 13.99 -10.95 4.44
C VAL A 37 12.66 -11.12 5.15
N ALA A 38 11.67 -10.33 4.78
CA ALA A 38 10.33 -10.43 5.31
C ALA A 38 9.29 -10.24 4.22
N TYR A 39 8.12 -10.83 4.45
CA TYR A 39 7.01 -10.80 3.52
C TYR A 39 5.80 -10.15 4.16
N GLY A 40 5.07 -9.38 3.37
CA GLY A 40 3.79 -8.78 3.73
C GLY A 40 2.73 -9.16 2.70
N ARG A 41 1.53 -9.46 3.19
CA ARG A 41 0.37 -9.80 2.37
C ARG A 41 -0.83 -8.98 2.83
N ALA A 42 -1.53 -8.35 1.90
CA ALA A 42 -2.74 -7.59 2.17
C ALA A 42 -3.54 -7.36 0.88
N PHE A 43 -4.81 -6.99 1.01
CA PHE A 43 -5.64 -6.59 -0.14
C PHE A 43 -5.18 -5.28 -0.78
N PHE A 44 -4.50 -4.43 -0.02
CA PHE A 44 -3.93 -3.18 -0.51
C PHE A 44 -2.41 -3.31 -0.64
N VAL A 45 -1.86 -2.87 -1.77
CA VAL A 45 -0.40 -2.87 -2.00
C VAL A 45 0.35 -2.02 -0.96
N GLY A 46 -0.27 -0.93 -0.49
CA GLY A 46 0.29 -0.08 0.58
C GLY A 46 0.46 -0.85 1.88
N ASP A 47 -0.58 -1.56 2.32
CA ASP A 47 -0.55 -2.39 3.52
C ASP A 47 0.43 -3.55 3.38
N ALA A 48 0.46 -4.22 2.22
CA ALA A 48 1.40 -5.31 1.96
C ALA A 48 2.86 -4.84 2.08
N LYS A 49 3.17 -3.65 1.57
CA LYS A 49 4.49 -3.02 1.73
C LYS A 49 4.79 -2.69 3.19
N TRP A 50 3.84 -2.06 3.89
CA TRP A 50 4.02 -1.67 5.28
C TRP A 50 4.26 -2.88 6.19
N ILE A 51 3.51 -3.97 5.98
CA ILE A 51 3.67 -5.22 6.72
C ILE A 51 5.05 -5.85 6.41
N ALA A 52 5.48 -5.85 5.15
CA ALA A 52 6.79 -6.39 4.77
C ALA A 52 7.93 -5.58 5.42
N LEU A 53 7.88 -4.26 5.31
CA LEU A 53 8.88 -3.34 5.88
C LEU A 53 8.94 -3.43 7.39
N SER A 54 7.80 -3.38 8.09
CA SER A 54 7.74 -3.47 9.55
C SER A 54 8.27 -4.81 10.08
N ARG A 55 8.01 -5.91 9.38
CA ARG A 55 8.57 -7.22 9.74
C ARG A 55 10.07 -7.30 9.48
N CYS A 56 10.54 -6.76 8.36
CA CYS A 56 11.97 -6.67 8.09
C CYS A 56 12.67 -5.78 9.12
N ALA A 57 12.09 -4.62 9.46
CA ALA A 57 12.68 -3.67 10.37
C ALA A 57 12.83 -4.21 11.80
N ARG A 58 11.88 -5.05 12.23
CA ARG A 58 11.99 -5.80 13.49
C ARG A 58 13.19 -6.76 13.55
N ARG A 59 13.75 -7.15 12.39
CA ARG A 59 14.84 -8.15 12.32
C ARG A 59 16.18 -7.58 11.82
N SER A 60 16.18 -6.54 10.98
CA SER A 60 17.40 -5.87 10.48
C SER A 60 17.56 -4.41 10.90
N GLY A 61 16.65 -3.86 11.70
CA GLY A 61 16.66 -2.44 12.06
C GLY A 61 16.15 -1.55 10.92
N ILE A 62 16.63 -0.32 10.83
CA ILE A 62 16.02 0.71 9.96
C ILE A 62 16.25 0.45 8.46
N PHE A 63 17.29 -0.30 8.10
CA PHE A 63 17.69 -0.53 6.70
C PHE A 63 16.93 -1.70 6.09
N CYS A 64 15.66 -1.48 5.75
CA CYS A 64 14.81 -2.43 5.02
C CYS A 64 14.15 -1.75 3.83
N THR A 65 14.18 -2.40 2.67
CA THR A 65 13.64 -1.88 1.41
C THR A 65 12.72 -2.90 0.77
N ILE A 66 11.74 -2.46 -0.01
CA ILE A 66 10.89 -3.37 -0.79
C ILE A 66 11.68 -3.83 -2.02
N SER A 67 11.81 -5.15 -2.18
CA SER A 67 12.44 -5.77 -3.36
C SER A 67 11.45 -5.97 -4.50
N TYR A 68 10.28 -6.55 -4.22
CA TYR A 68 9.22 -6.73 -5.21
C TYR A 68 7.84 -6.83 -4.55
N CYS A 69 6.81 -6.56 -5.34
CA CYS A 69 5.41 -6.78 -5.00
C CYS A 69 4.69 -7.37 -6.20
N VAL A 70 3.92 -8.43 -5.98
CA VAL A 70 3.11 -9.08 -7.02
C VAL A 70 1.67 -9.22 -6.53
N PRO A 71 0.68 -9.12 -7.43
CA PRO A 71 -0.65 -9.65 -7.14
C PRO A 71 -0.54 -11.18 -6.99
N GLY A 72 -1.18 -11.72 -5.97
CA GLY A 72 -1.22 -13.14 -5.62
C GLY A 72 -2.55 -13.79 -5.95
#